data_AF-H6N7X2-F1
#
_entry.id   AF-H6N7X2-F1
#
_cell.length_a   1.000
_cell.length_b   1.000
_cell.length_c   1.000
_cell.angle_alpha   90.00
_cell.angle_beta   90.00
_cell.angle_gamma   90.00
#
_symmetry.space_group_name_H-M   'P 1'
#
loop_
_entity.id
_entity.type
_entity.pdbx_description
1 polymer ?
#
loop_
_entity_poly.entity_id
_entity_poly.type
_entity_poly.pdbx_seq_one_letter_code
_entity_poly.pdbx_strand_id
1 'polypeptide(L)'
;MDIKLVGLIGGVGAVGAGGAYLAVSNPFKSGILISELIKSEAFIKSLTRNAKDNTKWDEAWKRYKDAHKVSSSGSEYKEKDIWELSEWGQKKNGNNAFDEFKNKCEEKSKLKVDSNSQEYKDFKNYCARPKTVSELIGEDSSTTLLSKTSNNESAAWDAAWETYRKANLQNGQTNVYKEQDIWGVQNWSSDKSNGSVTEHYKTKCEEKANLDIDITKGLKDSNFINVKNWCTKISQ
;
A
#
# COMPACT_ATOMS: atom_id res chain seq x y z
N MET A 1 -61.23 2.15 6.56
CA MET A 1 -60.48 2.61 7.74
C MET A 1 -59.90 3.97 7.39
N ASP A 2 -60.67 5.01 7.69
CA ASP A 2 -60.20 6.38 7.73
C ASP A 2 -59.20 6.55 8.89
N ILE A 3 -58.14 7.34 8.69
CA ILE A 3 -57.81 8.47 9.57
C ILE A 3 -57.12 9.53 8.72
N LYS A 4 -57.57 10.75 8.97
CA LYS A 4 -57.41 11.98 8.21
C LYS A 4 -56.03 12.62 8.43
N LEU A 5 -55.63 13.40 7.42
CA LEU A 5 -54.62 14.45 7.50
C LEU A 5 -54.92 15.37 8.70
N VAL A 6 -53.94 15.56 9.59
CA VAL A 6 -53.94 16.67 10.56
C VAL A 6 -52.68 17.48 10.30
N GLY A 7 -52.88 18.66 9.70
CA GLY A 7 -51.88 19.71 9.68
C GLY A 7 -51.80 20.38 11.05
N LEU A 8 -50.58 20.72 11.45
CA LEU A 8 -50.32 21.68 12.52
C LEU A 8 -49.40 22.77 11.96
N ILE A 9 -50.03 23.90 11.60
CA ILE A 9 -49.39 25.20 11.47
C ILE A 9 -49.56 25.90 12.82
N GLY A 10 -48.48 26.50 13.34
CA GLY A 10 -48.57 27.64 14.25
C GLY A 10 -48.01 27.43 15.65
N GLY A 11 -46.90 28.09 15.93
CA GLY A 11 -46.35 28.25 17.29
C GLY A 11 -45.00 28.97 17.30
N VAL A 12 -44.99 30.27 17.03
CA VAL A 12 -43.86 31.15 17.40
C VAL A 12 -43.88 31.27 18.92
N GLY A 13 -42.79 30.88 19.60
CA GLY A 13 -42.68 31.02 21.05
C GLY A 13 -41.28 30.76 21.60
N ALA A 14 -40.68 31.83 22.11
CA ALA A 14 -39.56 31.91 23.07
C ALA A 14 -38.15 31.44 22.63
N VAL A 15 -37.31 32.43 22.33
CA VAL A 15 -35.85 32.38 22.55
C VAL A 15 -35.57 32.13 24.02
N GLY A 16 -34.97 30.98 24.32
CA GLY A 16 -34.42 30.61 25.63
C GLY A 16 -33.02 30.05 25.43
N ALA A 17 -32.05 30.64 26.13
CA ALA A 17 -30.63 30.31 26.03
C ALA A 17 -30.31 28.88 26.49
N GLY A 18 -29.35 28.24 25.80
CA GLY A 18 -28.58 27.11 26.34
C GLY A 18 -28.91 25.73 25.78
N GLY A 19 -28.02 25.22 24.92
CA GLY A 19 -27.65 23.80 24.84
C GLY A 19 -28.69 22.80 24.33
N ALA A 20 -28.66 22.52 23.03
CA ALA A 20 -28.74 21.15 22.47
C ALA A 20 -28.51 21.21 20.95
N TYR A 21 -27.26 21.06 20.51
CA TYR A 21 -27.02 20.51 19.17
C TYR A 21 -27.37 19.02 19.23
N LEU A 22 -28.67 18.70 19.18
CA LEU A 22 -29.10 17.38 18.77
C LEU A 22 -28.80 17.28 17.28
N ALA A 23 -27.59 16.79 16.99
CA ALA A 23 -27.26 16.28 15.68
C ALA A 23 -28.31 15.23 15.32
N VAL A 24 -29.23 15.59 14.42
CA VAL A 24 -30.06 14.63 13.70
C VAL A 24 -29.09 13.77 12.91
N SER A 25 -28.66 12.67 13.50
CA SER A 25 -27.95 11.62 12.82
C SER A 25 -28.96 11.00 11.84
N ASN A 26 -28.83 11.39 10.57
CA ASN A 26 -29.58 10.78 9.49
C ASN A 26 -29.30 9.26 9.52
N PRO A 27 -30.28 8.39 9.82
CA PRO A 27 -30.06 6.95 9.99
C PRO A 27 -29.76 6.21 8.68
N PHE A 28 -29.62 6.96 7.57
CA PHE A 28 -29.39 6.46 6.21
C PHE A 28 -28.09 6.99 5.57
N LYS A 29 -26.99 7.14 6.31
CA LYS A 29 -25.67 7.10 5.65
C LYS A 29 -25.25 5.65 5.46
N SER A 30 -25.85 5.01 4.46
CA SER A 30 -25.36 3.75 3.90
C SER A 30 -23.97 4.00 3.31
N GLY A 31 -22.93 3.58 4.01
CA GLY A 31 -21.55 3.74 3.57
C GLY A 31 -20.68 2.69 4.24
N ILE A 32 -19.62 2.29 3.55
CA ILE A 32 -18.64 1.31 4.04
C ILE A 32 -17.51 2.09 4.70
N LEU A 33 -16.91 1.55 5.76
CA LEU A 33 -15.75 2.20 6.36
C LEU A 33 -14.61 2.27 5.33
N ILE A 34 -13.95 3.42 5.23
CA ILE A 34 -12.78 3.57 4.32
C ILE A 34 -11.73 2.47 4.59
N SER A 35 -11.49 2.16 5.87
CA SER A 35 -10.58 1.07 6.24
C SER A 35 -11.02 -0.31 5.73
N GLU A 36 -12.31 -0.59 5.61
CA GLU A 36 -12.84 -1.82 5.03
C GLU A 36 -12.70 -1.81 3.51
N LEU A 37 -13.03 -0.69 2.86
CA LEU A 37 -12.86 -0.52 1.41
C LEU A 37 -11.39 -0.71 0.99
N ILE A 38 -10.44 -0.19 1.76
CA ILE A 38 -9.01 -0.37 1.47
C ILE A 38 -8.56 -1.81 1.71
N LYS A 39 -9.09 -2.50 2.72
CA LYS A 39 -8.78 -3.93 2.93
C LYS A 39 -9.24 -4.80 1.76
N SER A 40 -10.32 -4.42 1.07
CA SER A 40 -10.77 -5.11 -0.15
C SER A 40 -9.96 -4.79 -1.41
N GLU A 41 -9.03 -3.83 -1.35
CA GLU A 41 -8.19 -3.49 -2.50
C GLU A 41 -7.08 -4.54 -2.67
N ALA A 42 -6.89 -4.98 -3.92
CA ALA A 42 -5.93 -6.03 -4.22
C ALA A 42 -4.47 -5.59 -3.97
N PHE A 43 -4.10 -4.39 -4.43
CA PHE A 43 -2.69 -3.99 -4.55
C PHE A 43 -2.24 -2.87 -3.62
N ILE A 44 -3.16 -2.29 -2.85
CA ILE A 44 -2.85 -1.21 -1.90
C ILE A 44 -3.30 -1.58 -0.50
N LYS A 45 -2.72 -0.92 0.50
CA LYS A 45 -3.14 -1.03 1.89
C LYS A 45 -2.95 0.30 2.61
N SER A 46 -3.65 0.47 3.73
CA SER A 46 -3.44 1.63 4.59
C SER A 46 -2.02 1.67 5.12
N LEU A 47 -1.45 2.87 5.18
CA LEU A 47 -0.22 3.13 5.91
C LEU A 47 -0.46 2.90 7.41
N THR A 48 0.53 2.32 8.07
CA THR A 48 0.50 2.03 9.50
C THR A 48 1.56 2.85 10.22
N ARG A 49 1.44 3.04 11.54
CA ARG A 49 2.48 3.71 12.34
C ARG A 49 3.71 2.84 12.62
N ASN A 50 3.78 1.65 12.02
CA ASN A 50 4.93 0.78 12.18
C ASN A 50 6.15 1.43 11.51
N ALA A 51 7.34 1.23 12.09
CA ALA A 51 8.58 1.81 11.58
C ALA A 51 8.86 1.49 10.10
N LYS A 52 8.39 0.32 9.62
CA LYS A 52 8.48 -0.10 8.20
C LYS A 52 7.81 0.86 7.21
N ASP A 53 6.81 1.60 7.66
CA ASP A 53 6.06 2.54 6.82
C ASP A 53 6.54 3.99 7.02
N ASN A 54 7.58 4.26 7.84
CA ASN A 54 8.03 5.64 8.09
C ASN A 54 8.42 6.38 6.81
N THR A 55 9.23 5.76 5.96
CA THR A 55 9.60 6.33 4.65
C THR A 55 8.37 6.45 3.73
N LYS A 56 7.42 5.53 3.84
CA LYS A 56 6.16 5.54 3.07
C LYS A 56 5.21 6.65 3.51
N TRP A 57 5.26 7.04 4.78
CA TRP A 57 4.58 8.24 5.26
C TRP A 57 5.16 9.50 4.62
N ASP A 58 6.48 9.62 4.53
CA ASP A 58 7.14 10.77 3.89
C ASP A 58 6.78 10.87 2.39
N GLU A 59 6.74 9.73 1.69
CA GLU A 59 6.25 9.64 0.31
C GLU A 59 4.76 10.07 0.19
N ALA A 60 3.91 9.65 1.13
CA ALA A 60 2.51 10.02 1.15
C ALA A 60 2.28 11.51 1.45
N TRP A 61 3.06 12.08 2.38
CA TRP A 61 3.07 13.51 2.65
C TRP A 61 3.52 14.31 1.43
N LYS A 62 4.55 13.85 0.71
CA LYS A 62 4.97 14.45 -0.55
C LYS A 62 3.84 14.48 -1.58
N ARG A 63 3.15 13.35 -1.79
CA ARG A 63 1.97 13.26 -2.67
C ARG A 63 0.87 14.24 -2.25
N TYR A 64 0.56 14.30 -0.95
CA TYR A 64 -0.43 15.22 -0.41
C TYR A 64 -0.08 16.67 -0.74
N LYS A 65 1.14 17.11 -0.41
CA LYS A 65 1.56 18.48 -0.69
C LYS A 65 1.63 18.81 -2.18
N ASP A 66 2.12 17.88 -3.00
CA ASP A 66 2.23 18.08 -4.44
C ASP A 66 0.85 18.32 -5.08
N ALA A 67 -0.20 17.67 -4.58
CA ALA A 67 -1.59 17.93 -4.99
C ALA A 67 -2.11 19.34 -4.60
N HIS A 68 -1.39 20.04 -3.73
CA HIS A 68 -1.70 21.38 -3.23
C HIS A 68 -0.73 22.45 -3.73
N LYS A 69 0.12 22.13 -4.72
CA LYS A 69 0.90 23.15 -5.41
C LYS A 69 0.00 24.13 -6.15
N VAL A 70 0.43 25.38 -6.23
CA VAL A 70 -0.24 26.44 -7.00
C VAL A 70 -0.05 26.19 -8.50
N SER A 71 1.12 25.68 -8.89
CA SER A 71 1.42 25.28 -10.26
C SER A 71 2.16 23.94 -10.29
N SER A 72 1.94 23.16 -11.33
CA SER A 72 2.51 21.80 -11.45
C SER A 72 4.04 21.77 -11.48
N SER A 73 4.68 22.87 -11.85
CA SER A 73 6.15 23.02 -11.90
C SER A 73 6.72 23.88 -10.77
N GLY A 74 5.88 24.45 -9.89
CA GLY A 74 6.31 25.38 -8.85
C GLY A 74 6.66 24.70 -7.52
N SER A 75 7.40 25.44 -6.68
CA SER A 75 7.61 25.12 -5.27
C SER A 75 6.60 25.79 -4.34
N GLU A 76 5.66 26.56 -4.90
CA GLU A 76 4.64 27.28 -4.15
C GLU A 76 3.42 26.39 -3.90
N TYR A 77 2.94 26.44 -2.66
CA TYR A 77 1.78 25.68 -2.20
C TYR A 77 0.65 26.62 -1.82
N LYS A 78 -0.59 26.17 -2.02
CA LYS A 78 -1.81 26.85 -1.58
C LYS A 78 -1.70 27.26 -0.11
N GLU A 79 -2.35 28.36 0.25
CA GLU A 79 -2.35 28.85 1.63
C GLU A 79 -3.00 27.86 2.59
N LYS A 80 -4.04 27.16 2.14
CA LYS A 80 -4.75 26.11 2.88
C LYS A 80 -4.77 24.80 2.10
N ASP A 81 -4.69 23.70 2.82
CA ASP A 81 -4.88 22.36 2.29
C ASP A 81 -6.34 21.87 2.49
N ILE A 82 -6.72 20.81 1.77
CA ILE A 82 -8.10 20.27 1.81
C ILE A 82 -8.51 19.67 3.15
N TRP A 83 -7.55 19.35 4.04
CA TRP A 83 -7.82 18.81 5.36
C TRP A 83 -7.61 19.81 6.49
N GLU A 84 -7.26 21.06 6.14
CA GLU A 84 -7.06 22.18 7.06
C GLU A 84 -6.12 21.81 8.23
N LEU A 85 -4.96 21.24 7.89
CA LEU A 85 -3.95 20.87 8.88
C LEU A 85 -3.41 22.13 9.55
N SER A 86 -3.44 22.18 10.89
CA SER A 86 -3.02 23.35 11.66
C SER A 86 -1.55 23.70 11.44
N GLU A 87 -0.69 22.70 11.24
CA GLU A 87 0.73 22.91 10.95
C GLU A 87 1.04 23.08 9.45
N TRP A 88 0.03 23.15 8.56
CA TRP A 88 0.22 23.23 7.10
C TRP A 88 1.22 24.32 6.70
N GLY A 89 1.04 25.54 7.22
CA GLY A 89 1.89 26.69 6.89
C GLY A 89 3.38 26.46 7.19
N GLN A 90 3.69 25.68 8.23
CA GLN A 90 5.06 25.38 8.66
C GLN A 90 5.63 24.13 7.97
N LYS A 91 4.78 23.13 7.69
CA LYS A 91 5.23 21.81 7.22
C LYS A 91 5.19 21.65 5.72
N LYS A 92 4.44 22.48 4.97
CA LYS A 92 4.29 22.36 3.50
C LYS A 92 5.60 22.43 2.71
N ASN A 93 6.67 22.96 3.28
CA ASN A 93 7.99 22.95 2.64
C ASN A 93 8.90 21.78 3.07
N GLY A 94 8.55 21.06 4.13
CA GLY A 94 9.31 19.91 4.64
C GLY A 94 8.94 18.60 3.94
N ASN A 95 9.86 17.63 3.93
CA ASN A 95 9.63 16.32 3.29
C ASN A 95 9.11 15.24 4.22
N ASN A 96 9.22 15.45 5.54
CA ASN A 96 8.88 14.44 6.51
C ASN A 96 7.42 14.56 6.92
N ALA A 97 6.72 13.43 6.95
CA ALA A 97 5.38 13.36 7.49
C ALA A 97 5.39 13.58 9.01
N PHE A 98 4.45 14.39 9.48
CA PHE A 98 4.28 14.76 10.88
C PHE A 98 3.02 14.13 11.46
N ASP A 99 2.88 14.17 12.78
CA ASP A 99 1.86 13.38 13.47
C ASP A 99 0.44 13.85 13.18
N GLU A 100 0.19 15.14 13.01
CA GLU A 100 -1.15 15.63 12.66
C GLU A 100 -1.61 15.07 11.29
N PHE A 101 -0.73 15.02 10.28
CA PHE A 101 -1.04 14.39 9.00
C PHE A 101 -1.37 12.90 9.14
N LYS A 102 -0.56 12.16 9.92
CA LYS A 102 -0.79 10.72 10.20
C LYS A 102 -2.10 10.50 10.96
N ASN A 103 -2.38 11.34 11.97
CA ASN A 103 -3.62 11.33 12.75
C ASN A 103 -4.81 11.58 11.82
N LYS A 104 -4.68 12.51 10.88
CA LYS A 104 -5.74 12.81 9.93
C LYS A 104 -6.09 11.61 9.07
N CYS A 105 -5.09 10.87 8.59
CA CYS A 105 -5.33 9.60 7.91
C CYS A 105 -6.08 8.59 8.80
N GLU A 106 -5.70 8.43 10.06
CA GLU A 106 -6.41 7.53 10.98
C GLU A 106 -7.87 7.96 11.21
N GLU A 107 -8.14 9.26 11.34
CA GLU A 107 -9.50 9.81 11.41
C GLU A 107 -10.29 9.49 10.14
N LYS A 108 -9.72 9.78 8.97
CA LYS A 108 -10.36 9.53 7.66
C LYS A 108 -10.68 8.05 7.47
N SER A 109 -9.83 7.14 7.94
CA SER A 109 -10.05 5.69 7.84
C SER A 109 -11.34 5.18 8.51
N LYS A 110 -11.86 5.96 9.47
CA LYS A 110 -13.07 5.65 10.26
C LYS A 110 -14.35 6.23 9.65
N LEU A 111 -14.25 6.99 8.55
CA LEU A 111 -15.42 7.54 7.87
C LEU A 111 -16.15 6.45 7.09
N LYS A 112 -17.48 6.50 7.10
CA LYS A 112 -18.36 5.72 6.22
C LYS A 112 -18.65 6.52 4.96
N VAL A 113 -18.30 5.95 3.80
CA VAL A 113 -18.41 6.63 2.50
C VAL A 113 -18.81 5.65 1.39
N ASP A 114 -19.19 6.20 0.25
CA ASP A 114 -19.30 5.44 -1.00
C ASP A 114 -17.91 5.21 -1.61
N SER A 115 -17.71 4.08 -2.28
CA SER A 115 -16.44 3.74 -2.94
C SER A 115 -16.03 4.67 -4.09
N ASN A 116 -16.91 5.58 -4.52
CA ASN A 116 -16.64 6.58 -5.55
C ASN A 116 -16.42 7.99 -4.98
N SER A 117 -16.53 8.17 -3.65
CA SER A 117 -16.45 9.48 -3.00
C SER A 117 -15.06 10.10 -3.11
N GLN A 118 -14.99 11.43 -3.01
CA GLN A 118 -13.71 12.13 -3.01
C GLN A 118 -12.88 11.78 -1.78
N GLU A 119 -13.51 11.58 -0.62
CA GLU A 119 -12.84 11.18 0.62
C GLU A 119 -12.14 9.83 0.48
N TYR A 120 -12.76 8.86 -0.18
CA TYR A 120 -12.12 7.57 -0.43
C TYR A 120 -10.95 7.70 -1.41
N LYS A 121 -11.11 8.48 -2.48
CA LYS A 121 -10.03 8.76 -3.45
C LYS A 121 -8.85 9.47 -2.79
N ASP A 122 -9.11 10.48 -1.96
CA ASP A 122 -8.09 11.20 -1.20
C ASP A 122 -7.39 10.26 -0.22
N PHE A 123 -8.14 9.41 0.48
CA PHE A 123 -7.53 8.42 1.37
C PHE A 123 -6.60 7.46 0.60
N LYS A 124 -7.03 6.93 -0.55
CA LYS A 124 -6.20 6.07 -1.40
C LYS A 124 -4.91 6.78 -1.81
N ASN A 125 -5.00 8.06 -2.14
CA ASN A 125 -3.86 8.83 -2.64
C ASN A 125 -2.87 9.23 -1.54
N TYR A 126 -3.35 9.50 -0.33
CA TYR A 126 -2.56 10.18 0.70
C TYR A 126 -2.36 9.36 1.99
N CYS A 127 -3.13 8.29 2.18
CA CYS A 127 -3.08 7.46 3.39
C CYS A 127 -2.86 5.97 3.09
N ALA A 128 -2.76 5.58 1.81
CA ALA A 128 -2.46 4.23 1.39
C ALA A 128 -1.13 4.16 0.62
N ARG A 129 -0.56 2.96 0.60
CA ARG A 129 0.62 2.62 -0.19
C ARG A 129 0.38 1.34 -0.99
N PRO A 130 1.15 1.12 -2.06
CA PRO A 130 1.25 -0.20 -2.68
C PRO A 130 1.64 -1.26 -1.62
N LYS A 131 1.10 -2.47 -1.77
CA LYS A 131 1.57 -3.64 -1.04
C LYS A 131 2.96 -4.02 -1.56
N THR A 132 3.79 -4.58 -0.69
CA THR A 132 5.03 -5.22 -1.16
C THR A 132 4.70 -6.54 -1.86
N VAL A 133 5.63 -7.04 -2.66
CA VAL A 133 5.49 -8.37 -3.28
C VAL A 133 5.35 -9.46 -2.21
N SER A 134 6.09 -9.37 -1.10
CA SER A 134 5.98 -10.29 0.04
C SER A 134 4.61 -10.25 0.71
N GLU A 135 4.00 -9.08 0.86
CA GLU A 135 2.64 -8.95 1.40
C GLU A 135 1.62 -9.60 0.46
N LEU A 136 1.73 -9.41 -0.86
CA LEU A 136 0.84 -10.05 -1.84
C LEU A 136 0.99 -11.58 -1.87
N ILE A 137 2.22 -12.09 -1.83
CA ILE A 137 2.47 -13.53 -1.78
C ILE A 137 1.94 -14.12 -0.47
N GLY A 138 2.07 -13.41 0.65
CA GLY A 138 1.53 -13.86 1.94
C GLY A 138 0.00 -13.91 2.02
N GLU A 139 -0.69 -13.21 1.12
CA GLU A 139 -2.15 -13.31 0.95
C GLU A 139 -2.56 -14.47 0.01
N ASP A 140 -1.63 -15.03 -0.76
CA ASP A 140 -1.83 -16.17 -1.65
C ASP A 140 -1.66 -17.49 -0.90
N SER A 141 -2.72 -18.31 -0.84
CA SER A 141 -2.65 -19.60 -0.14
C SER A 141 -1.88 -20.68 -0.91
N SER A 142 -1.57 -20.49 -2.20
CA SER A 142 -0.95 -21.53 -3.05
C SER A 142 0.57 -21.59 -2.92
N THR A 143 1.21 -20.51 -2.52
CA THR A 143 2.68 -20.41 -2.43
C THR A 143 3.10 -19.64 -1.20
N THR A 144 4.22 -20.02 -0.61
CA THR A 144 4.81 -19.36 0.54
C THR A 144 6.21 -18.87 0.21
N LEU A 145 6.54 -17.63 0.56
CA LEU A 145 7.88 -17.09 0.40
C LEU A 145 8.88 -17.88 1.25
N LEU A 146 10.00 -18.28 0.66
CA LEU A 146 11.07 -18.96 1.38
C LEU A 146 11.70 -18.00 2.39
N SER A 147 11.90 -18.50 3.61
CA SER A 147 12.53 -17.75 4.68
C SER A 147 14.04 -17.84 4.56
N LYS A 148 14.68 -16.68 4.50
CA LYS A 148 16.15 -16.56 4.50
C LYS A 148 16.77 -17.12 5.78
N THR A 149 16.09 -16.98 6.92
CA THR A 149 16.61 -17.35 8.25
C THR A 149 16.27 -18.78 8.66
N SER A 150 15.47 -19.51 7.87
CA SER A 150 15.07 -20.86 8.23
C SER A 150 16.04 -21.92 7.72
N ASN A 151 16.62 -22.69 8.65
CA ASN A 151 17.58 -23.75 8.32
C ASN A 151 16.90 -25.02 7.75
N ASN A 152 15.58 -25.15 7.87
CA ASN A 152 14.84 -26.32 7.40
C ASN A 152 14.37 -26.23 5.94
N GLU A 153 14.73 -25.16 5.22
CA GLU A 153 14.27 -24.93 3.83
C GLU A 153 15.38 -25.10 2.80
N SER A 154 16.53 -25.68 3.14
CA SER A 154 17.68 -25.80 2.22
C SER A 154 17.31 -26.44 0.89
N ALA A 155 16.58 -27.56 0.89
CA ALA A 155 16.16 -28.23 -0.33
C ALA A 155 15.21 -27.37 -1.19
N ALA A 156 14.33 -26.59 -0.56
CA ALA A 156 13.43 -25.70 -1.29
C ALA A 156 14.17 -24.51 -1.87
N TRP A 157 15.16 -23.97 -1.14
CA TRP A 157 16.07 -22.94 -1.63
C TRP A 157 16.92 -23.43 -2.80
N ASP A 158 17.46 -24.64 -2.74
CA ASP A 158 18.23 -25.25 -3.84
C ASP A 158 17.36 -25.42 -5.09
N ALA A 159 16.10 -25.85 -4.93
CA ALA A 159 15.15 -25.96 -6.05
C ALA A 159 14.79 -24.60 -6.67
N ALA A 160 14.62 -23.57 -5.83
CA ALA A 160 14.32 -22.21 -6.28
C ALA A 160 15.52 -21.60 -7.02
N TRP A 161 16.72 -21.81 -6.49
CA TRP A 161 17.98 -21.43 -7.13
C TRP A 161 18.18 -22.11 -8.48
N GLU A 162 17.91 -23.41 -8.57
CA GLU A 162 17.97 -24.15 -9.83
C GLU A 162 17.04 -23.56 -10.89
N THR A 163 15.82 -23.18 -10.49
CA THR A 163 14.83 -22.54 -11.37
C THR A 163 15.34 -21.19 -11.87
N TYR A 164 15.93 -20.38 -10.97
CA TYR A 164 16.53 -19.10 -11.32
C TYR A 164 17.70 -19.26 -12.30
N ARG A 165 18.61 -20.20 -12.04
CA ARG A 165 19.75 -20.47 -12.91
C ARG A 165 19.31 -20.86 -14.31
N LYS A 166 18.28 -21.71 -14.43
CA LYS A 166 17.69 -22.09 -15.73
C LYS A 166 17.12 -20.91 -16.50
N ALA A 167 16.48 -19.95 -15.82
CA ALA A 167 16.00 -18.72 -16.47
C ALA A 167 17.13 -17.81 -17.00
N ASN A 168 18.36 -18.05 -16.52
CA ASN A 168 19.56 -17.32 -16.88
C ASN A 168 20.52 -18.10 -17.80
N LEU A 169 20.05 -19.18 -18.42
CA LEU A 169 20.78 -19.84 -19.52
C LEU A 169 20.84 -18.94 -20.77
N GLN A 170 21.92 -19.07 -21.53
CA GLN A 170 22.01 -18.53 -22.89
C GLN A 170 21.01 -19.26 -23.79
N ASN A 171 20.44 -18.55 -24.77
CA ASN A 171 19.39 -19.09 -25.62
C ASN A 171 19.84 -20.37 -26.34
N GLY A 172 19.03 -21.43 -26.21
CA GLY A 172 19.31 -22.74 -26.82
C GLY A 172 20.42 -23.54 -26.16
N GLN A 173 20.94 -23.11 -25.01
CA GLN A 173 22.01 -23.80 -24.28
C GLN A 173 21.46 -24.50 -23.03
N THR A 174 22.06 -25.64 -22.68
CA THR A 174 21.63 -26.44 -21.51
C THR A 174 22.46 -26.16 -20.25
N ASN A 175 23.71 -25.70 -20.40
CA ASN A 175 24.64 -25.46 -19.28
C ASN A 175 25.53 -24.22 -19.48
N VAL A 176 25.19 -23.35 -20.42
CA VAL A 176 25.91 -22.10 -20.65
C VAL A 176 25.05 -20.95 -20.15
N TYR A 177 25.54 -20.25 -19.15
CA TYR A 177 24.82 -19.17 -18.47
C TYR A 177 25.18 -17.80 -19.05
N LYS A 178 24.22 -16.87 -19.01
CA LYS A 178 24.45 -15.46 -19.32
C LYS A 178 25.58 -14.89 -18.44
N GLU A 179 26.31 -13.91 -18.98
CA GLU A 179 27.35 -13.22 -18.21
C GLU A 179 26.78 -12.44 -17.04
N GLN A 180 25.61 -11.83 -17.24
CA GLN A 180 24.81 -11.17 -16.21
C GLN A 180 23.46 -11.85 -16.11
N ASP A 181 23.02 -12.04 -14.87
CA ASP A 181 21.71 -12.59 -14.55
C ASP A 181 20.64 -11.50 -14.45
N ILE A 182 19.38 -11.92 -14.50
CA ILE A 182 18.21 -11.02 -14.52
C ILE A 182 18.15 -10.09 -13.31
N TRP A 183 18.65 -10.52 -12.14
CA TRP A 183 18.64 -9.71 -10.92
C TRP A 183 19.97 -9.09 -10.54
N GLY A 184 21.07 -9.40 -11.22
CA GLY A 184 22.40 -8.94 -10.83
C GLY A 184 22.78 -9.47 -9.45
N VAL A 185 22.65 -10.79 -9.23
CA VAL A 185 23.05 -11.43 -7.97
C VAL A 185 24.56 -11.28 -7.81
N GLN A 186 24.98 -10.85 -6.62
CA GLN A 186 26.41 -10.72 -6.31
C GLN A 186 27.11 -12.07 -6.47
N ASN A 187 28.30 -12.07 -7.05
CA ASN A 187 29.11 -13.27 -7.34
C ASN A 187 28.46 -14.26 -8.34
N TRP A 188 27.50 -13.80 -9.16
CA TRP A 188 26.90 -14.62 -10.22
C TRP A 188 27.92 -15.36 -11.09
N SER A 189 29.06 -14.74 -11.43
CA SER A 189 30.09 -15.35 -12.27
C SER A 189 30.63 -16.68 -11.73
N SER A 190 30.78 -16.82 -10.41
CA SER A 190 31.18 -18.06 -9.74
C SER A 190 29.99 -18.94 -9.40
N ASP A 191 28.89 -18.31 -8.98
CA ASP A 191 27.75 -19.01 -8.38
C ASP A 191 26.90 -19.74 -9.43
N LYS A 192 26.83 -19.22 -10.66
CA LYS A 192 25.99 -19.79 -11.74
C LYS A 192 26.28 -21.26 -12.04
N SER A 193 27.49 -21.75 -11.78
CA SER A 193 27.85 -23.16 -11.95
C SER A 193 27.64 -24.00 -10.69
N ASN A 194 27.38 -23.38 -9.54
CA ASN A 194 27.16 -24.07 -8.27
C ASN A 194 25.70 -24.55 -8.14
N GLY A 195 25.53 -25.84 -7.86
CA GLY A 195 24.22 -26.47 -7.67
C GLY A 195 23.50 -26.04 -6.39
N SER A 196 24.25 -25.62 -5.37
CA SER A 196 23.69 -25.19 -4.09
C SER A 196 23.39 -23.70 -4.08
N VAL A 197 22.29 -23.34 -3.41
CA VAL A 197 21.88 -21.96 -3.19
C VAL A 197 22.95 -21.16 -2.45
N THR A 198 23.11 -19.88 -2.81
CA THR A 198 24.04 -18.97 -2.14
C THR A 198 23.32 -17.94 -1.28
N GLU A 199 24.03 -17.39 -0.28
CA GLU A 199 23.47 -16.35 0.60
C GLU A 199 23.19 -15.05 -0.17
N HIS A 200 23.97 -14.76 -1.20
CA HIS A 200 23.74 -13.62 -2.11
C HIS A 200 22.40 -13.77 -2.84
N TYR A 201 22.07 -14.98 -3.28
CA TYR A 201 20.78 -15.26 -3.91
C TYR A 201 19.60 -15.10 -2.93
N LYS A 202 19.70 -15.67 -1.72
CA LYS A 202 18.65 -15.52 -0.68
C LYS A 202 18.42 -14.05 -0.32
N THR A 203 19.51 -13.29 -0.16
CA THR A 203 19.44 -11.84 0.06
C THR A 203 18.76 -11.13 -1.09
N LYS A 204 19.05 -11.51 -2.34
CA LYS A 204 18.41 -10.91 -3.50
C LYS A 204 16.91 -11.20 -3.55
N CYS A 205 16.49 -12.41 -3.19
CA CYS A 205 15.08 -12.75 -3.03
C CYS A 205 14.38 -11.85 -2.00
N GLU A 206 14.98 -11.67 -0.82
CA GLU A 206 14.45 -10.78 0.23
C GLU A 206 14.34 -9.33 -0.24
N GLU A 207 15.37 -8.78 -0.89
CA GLU A 207 15.34 -7.44 -1.48
C GLU A 207 14.18 -7.29 -2.47
N LYS A 208 14.05 -8.23 -3.42
CA LYS A 208 13.02 -8.18 -4.47
C LYS A 208 11.62 -8.37 -3.90
N ALA A 209 11.45 -9.23 -2.90
CA ALA A 209 10.17 -9.44 -2.23
C ALA A 209 9.72 -8.21 -1.42
N ASN A 210 10.66 -7.40 -0.93
CA ASN A 210 10.35 -6.19 -0.17
C ASN A 210 10.08 -4.95 -1.04
N LEU A 211 10.21 -5.05 -2.36
CA LEU A 211 9.80 -3.98 -3.26
C LEU A 211 8.26 -3.87 -3.32
N ASP A 212 7.79 -2.64 -3.45
CA ASP A 212 6.40 -2.31 -3.75
C ASP A 212 6.00 -2.88 -5.12
N ILE A 213 4.75 -3.33 -5.23
CA ILE A 213 4.17 -3.73 -6.52
C ILE A 213 3.99 -2.51 -7.42
N ASP A 214 4.28 -2.67 -8.72
CA ASP A 214 3.82 -1.74 -9.75
C ASP A 214 2.31 -1.92 -9.93
N ILE A 215 1.52 -1.06 -9.27
CA ILE A 215 0.06 -1.09 -9.30
C ILE A 215 -0.53 -1.00 -10.71
N THR A 216 0.21 -0.45 -11.68
CA THR A 216 -0.26 -0.34 -13.08
C THR A 216 -0.18 -1.67 -13.82
N LYS A 217 0.68 -2.58 -13.35
CA LYS A 217 0.85 -3.94 -13.88
C LYS A 217 0.14 -4.98 -13.03
N GLY A 218 -0.07 -4.71 -11.74
CA GLY A 218 -0.69 -5.65 -10.80
C GLY A 218 0.06 -6.98 -10.79
N LEU A 219 -0.65 -8.11 -10.89
CA LEU A 219 -0.04 -9.45 -10.92
C LEU A 219 0.80 -9.73 -12.18
N LYS A 220 0.80 -8.84 -13.18
CA LYS A 220 1.69 -8.90 -14.35
C LYS A 220 3.01 -8.18 -14.12
N ASP A 221 3.22 -7.59 -12.94
CA ASP A 221 4.52 -7.04 -12.58
C ASP A 221 5.60 -8.14 -12.65
N SER A 222 6.62 -7.91 -13.47
CA SER A 222 7.75 -8.80 -13.62
C SER A 222 8.42 -9.13 -12.29
N ASN A 223 8.52 -8.18 -11.36
CA ASN A 223 9.12 -8.43 -10.06
C ASN A 223 8.27 -9.41 -9.24
N PHE A 224 6.95 -9.24 -9.22
CA PHE A 224 6.03 -10.16 -8.56
C PHE A 224 6.13 -11.57 -9.15
N ILE A 225 6.06 -11.70 -10.48
CA ILE A 225 6.17 -12.99 -11.18
C ILE A 225 7.50 -13.66 -10.85
N ASN A 226 8.60 -12.91 -10.91
CA ASN A 226 9.93 -13.44 -10.68
C ASN A 226 10.12 -13.89 -9.23
N VAL A 227 9.69 -13.09 -8.23
CA VAL A 227 9.76 -13.50 -6.82
C VAL A 227 8.87 -14.72 -6.59
N LYS A 228 7.65 -14.74 -7.14
CA LYS A 228 6.77 -15.91 -7.03
C LYS A 228 7.42 -17.17 -7.59
N ASN A 229 8.09 -17.09 -8.74
CA ASN A 229 8.72 -18.25 -9.37
C ASN A 229 10.05 -18.67 -8.73
N TRP A 230 10.81 -17.72 -8.19
CA TRP A 230 12.22 -17.95 -7.83
C TRP A 230 12.49 -17.86 -6.33
N CYS A 231 11.53 -17.42 -5.52
CA CYS A 231 11.71 -17.25 -4.07
C CYS A 231 10.62 -17.91 -3.24
N THR A 232 9.75 -18.73 -3.84
CA THR A 232 8.65 -19.39 -3.12
C THR A 232 8.72 -20.91 -3.26
N LYS A 233 7.95 -21.58 -2.40
CA LYS A 233 7.57 -22.98 -2.51
C LYS A 233 6.05 -23.11 -2.54
N ILE A 234 5.55 -24.25 -3.01
CA ILE A 234 4.14 -24.59 -2.90
C ILE A 234 3.78 -24.69 -1.41
N SER A 235 2.67 -24.05 -1.01
CA SER A 235 2.14 -24.18 0.35
C SER A 235 1.61 -25.59 0.58
N GLN A 236 1.97 -26.21 1.71
CA GLN A 236 1.48 -27.52 2.12
C GLN A 236 0.12 -27.40 2.83
#